data_AF-A0A1F5FKW0-F1
#
_entry.id   AF-A0A1F5FKW0-F1
#
_cell.length_a   1.000
_cell.length_b   1.000
_cell.length_c   1.000
_cell.angle_alpha   90.00
_cell.angle_beta   90.00
_cell.angle_gamma   90.00
#
_symmetry.space_group_name_H-M   'P 1'
#
loop_
_entity.id
_entity.type
_entity.pdbx_description
1 polymer ?
#
loop_
_entity_poly.entity_id
_entity_poly.type
_entity_poly.pdbx_seq_one_letter_code
_entity_poly.pdbx_strand_id
1 'polypeptide(L)'
;MMKDKVVLHEYVLFGVFAFLILFKVLTGNFIFGIDLLWWLLGGIIGFLFVFCDRFVYSFLMRPDEALGTRLKDLFGRNKFVEGIITLLNERHEQKELVMRGVLFLLVWMIMALLTVTSVSSSFARGFMLGIGVHLVFDLIYDYFWNHGRFDLWFWQIKREVSQEEKRWFVILVSVMFGLLALNF
;
A
#
# COMPACT_ATOMS: atom_id res chain seq x y z
N MET A 1 -20.15 -0.05 -7.80
CA MET A 1 -18.74 -0.44 -8.04
C MET A 1 -17.82 0.01 -6.89
N MET A 2 -18.35 0.04 -5.65
CA MET A 2 -17.92 0.92 -4.55
C MET A 2 -17.35 0.13 -3.34
N LYS A 3 -17.86 -1.09 -3.12
CA LYS A 3 -17.34 -2.03 -2.12
C LYS A 3 -16.16 -2.82 -2.66
N ASP A 4 -16.13 -3.06 -3.97
CA ASP A 4 -15.29 -4.11 -4.54
C ASP A 4 -13.79 -3.86 -4.34
N LYS A 5 -13.28 -2.63 -4.53
CA LYS A 5 -11.82 -2.40 -4.39
C LYS A 5 -11.34 -2.37 -2.94
N VAL A 6 -12.05 -1.73 -2.00
CA VAL A 6 -11.62 -1.72 -0.58
C VAL A 6 -11.75 -3.12 0.02
N VAL A 7 -12.84 -3.82 -0.29
CA VAL A 7 -13.00 -5.22 0.10
C VAL A 7 -11.94 -6.11 -0.55
N LEU A 8 -11.56 -5.83 -1.81
CA LEU A 8 -10.46 -6.54 -2.48
C LEU A 8 -9.11 -6.29 -1.78
N HIS A 9 -8.85 -5.07 -1.28
CA HIS A 9 -7.67 -4.77 -0.48
C HIS A 9 -7.62 -5.62 0.80
N GLU A 10 -8.75 -5.75 1.50
CA GLU A 10 -8.88 -6.58 2.70
C GLU A 10 -8.67 -8.07 2.37
N TYR A 11 -9.30 -8.57 1.31
CA TYR A 11 -9.11 -9.96 0.86
C TYR A 11 -7.66 -10.26 0.48
N VAL A 12 -6.97 -9.32 -0.17
CA VAL A 12 -5.56 -9.50 -0.52
C VAL A 12 -4.69 -9.49 0.73
N LEU A 13 -4.92 -8.58 1.68
CA LEU A 13 -4.18 -8.55 2.95
C LEU A 13 -4.32 -9.86 3.72
N PHE A 14 -5.56 -10.27 3.99
CA PHE A 14 -5.81 -11.50 4.74
C PHE A 14 -5.42 -12.75 3.97
N GLY A 15 -5.55 -12.73 2.63
CA GLY A 15 -5.07 -13.80 1.75
C GLY A 15 -3.55 -13.98 1.82
N VAL A 16 -2.78 -12.89 1.81
CA VAL A 16 -1.33 -12.93 1.98
C VAL A 16 -0.95 -13.42 3.38
N PHE A 17 -1.61 -12.96 4.43
CA PHE A 17 -1.37 -13.47 5.79
C PHE A 17 -1.66 -14.96 5.90
N ALA A 18 -2.81 -15.42 5.39
CA ALA A 18 -3.18 -16.83 5.41
C ALA A 18 -2.15 -17.67 4.64
N PHE A 19 -1.71 -17.21 3.46
CA PHE A 19 -0.67 -17.87 2.66
C PHE A 19 0.65 -17.97 3.42
N LEU A 20 1.15 -16.88 4.01
CA LEU A 20 2.42 -16.87 4.73
C LEU A 20 2.39 -17.71 6.01
N ILE A 21 1.27 -17.69 6.74
CA ILE A 21 1.06 -18.54 7.92
C ILE A 21 1.05 -20.01 7.50
N LEU A 22 0.27 -20.36 6.46
CA LEU A 22 0.22 -21.73 5.94
C LEU A 22 1.60 -22.19 5.47
N PHE A 23 2.36 -21.33 4.78
CA PHE A 23 3.72 -21.63 4.35
C PHE A 23 4.65 -21.93 5.56
N LYS A 24 4.57 -21.14 6.63
CA LYS A 24 5.32 -21.41 7.87
C LYS A 24 4.89 -22.71 8.56
N VAL A 25 3.60 -23.06 8.51
CA VAL A 25 3.08 -24.34 9.03
C VAL A 25 3.62 -25.51 8.22
N LEU A 26 3.57 -25.46 6.90
CA LEU A 26 4.02 -26.53 6.01
C LEU A 26 5.54 -26.75 6.06
N THR A 27 6.32 -25.70 6.32
CA THR A 27 7.79 -25.78 6.47
C THR A 27 8.24 -26.20 7.87
N GLY A 28 7.30 -26.43 8.81
CA GLY A 28 7.61 -26.84 10.19
C GLY A 28 8.16 -25.72 11.08
N ASN A 29 8.17 -24.47 10.61
CA ASN A 29 8.70 -23.30 11.33
C ASN A 29 7.62 -22.50 12.06
N PHE A 30 6.42 -23.05 12.21
CA PHE A 30 5.30 -22.34 12.82
C PHE A 30 5.34 -22.41 14.34
N ILE A 31 5.37 -21.24 14.97
CA ILE A 31 5.25 -21.08 16.41
C ILE A 31 4.08 -20.12 16.65
N PHE A 32 3.03 -20.62 17.29
CA PHE A 32 1.93 -19.76 17.73
C PHE A 32 2.35 -19.05 19.02
N GLY A 33 2.50 -17.73 18.95
CA GLY A 33 2.94 -16.92 20.08
C GLY A 33 2.53 -15.46 19.94
N ILE A 34 2.81 -14.68 20.98
CA ILE A 34 2.52 -13.24 21.00
C ILE A 34 3.20 -12.48 19.85
N ASP A 35 4.35 -12.97 19.38
CA ASP A 35 5.07 -12.44 18.23
C ASP A 35 4.25 -12.48 16.94
N LEU A 36 3.48 -13.55 16.73
CA LEU A 36 2.58 -13.66 15.57
C LEU A 36 1.48 -12.59 15.63
N LEU A 37 0.93 -12.33 16.82
CA LEU A 37 -0.09 -11.30 17.00
C LEU A 37 0.48 -9.90 16.75
N TRP A 38 1.70 -9.63 17.23
CA TRP A 38 2.41 -8.38 16.95
C TRP A 38 2.73 -8.21 15.46
N TRP A 39 3.13 -9.29 14.79
CA TRP A 39 3.38 -9.28 13.35
C TRP A 39 2.10 -9.01 12.55
N LEU A 40 0.99 -9.67 12.89
CA LEU A 40 -0.32 -9.41 12.27
C LEU A 40 -0.78 -7.97 12.49
N LEU A 41 -0.68 -7.47 13.73
CA LEU A 41 -1.04 -6.10 14.06
C LEU A 41 -0.17 -5.10 13.28
N GLY A 42 1.14 -5.35 13.23
CA GLY A 42 2.07 -4.57 12.41
C GLY A 42 1.60 -4.52 10.97
N GLY A 43 1.31 -5.67 10.36
CA GLY A 43 0.86 -5.74 8.98
C GLY A 43 -0.46 -5.02 8.71
N ILE A 44 -1.43 -5.10 9.61
CA ILE A 44 -2.67 -4.32 9.49
C ILE A 44 -2.38 -2.81 9.54
N ILE A 45 -1.58 -2.36 10.52
CA ILE A 45 -1.27 -0.94 10.67
C ILE A 45 -0.44 -0.42 9.48
N GLY A 46 0.54 -1.19 9.00
CA GLY A 46 1.33 -0.85 7.83
C GLY A 46 0.49 -0.79 6.56
N PHE A 47 -0.46 -1.72 6.40
CA PHE A 47 -1.40 -1.68 5.28
C PHE A 47 -2.30 -0.45 5.32
N LEU A 48 -2.77 -0.06 6.51
CA LEU A 48 -3.58 1.13 6.71
C LEU A 48 -2.78 2.43 6.49
N PHE A 49 -1.49 2.42 6.82
CA PHE A 49 -0.59 3.57 6.67
C PHE A 49 -0.56 4.11 5.24
N VAL A 50 -0.66 3.24 4.22
CA VAL A 50 -0.66 3.65 2.81
C VAL A 50 -1.94 4.41 2.41
N PHE A 51 -3.04 4.27 3.17
CA PHE A 51 -4.22 5.13 2.95
C PHE A 51 -3.99 6.56 3.46
N CYS A 52 -3.06 6.78 4.39
CA CYS A 52 -2.75 8.12 4.91
C CYS A 52 -2.23 9.07 3.83
N ASP A 53 -1.64 8.55 2.74
CA ASP A 53 -1.20 9.35 1.60
C ASP A 53 -2.35 10.19 0.99
N ARG A 54 -3.58 9.70 1.06
CA ARG A 54 -4.76 10.46 0.58
C ARG A 54 -5.09 11.62 1.49
N PHE A 55 -4.91 11.44 2.80
CA PHE A 55 -5.03 12.55 3.74
C PHE A 55 -3.95 13.58 3.46
N VAL A 56 -2.70 13.16 3.28
CA VAL A 56 -1.58 14.05 2.91
C VAL A 56 -1.91 14.84 1.65
N TYR A 57 -2.39 14.16 0.61
CA TYR A 57 -2.79 14.82 -0.63
C TYR A 57 -3.86 15.90 -0.40
N SER A 58 -4.96 15.52 0.25
CA SER A 58 -6.16 16.36 0.31
C SER A 58 -6.07 17.49 1.34
N PHE A 59 -5.25 17.34 2.39
CA PHE A 59 -5.11 18.34 3.45
C PHE A 59 -3.79 19.13 3.42
N LEU A 60 -2.71 18.56 2.87
CA LEU A 60 -1.40 19.20 2.85
C LEU A 60 -0.97 19.62 1.45
N MET A 61 -1.12 18.76 0.43
CA MET A 61 -0.60 19.05 -0.91
C MET A 61 -1.55 19.89 -1.76
N ARG A 62 -2.84 19.55 -1.75
CA ARG A 62 -3.91 20.19 -2.55
C ARG A 62 -5.11 20.59 -1.69
N PRO A 63 -4.92 21.42 -0.65
CA PRO A 63 -5.97 21.77 0.29
C PRO A 63 -7.10 22.62 -0.30
N ASP A 64 -6.87 23.22 -1.47
CA ASP A 64 -7.80 24.17 -2.12
C ASP A 64 -8.53 23.55 -3.32
N GLU A 65 -8.25 22.29 -3.65
CA GLU A 65 -9.02 21.54 -4.65
C GLU A 65 -10.43 21.20 -4.13
N ALA A 66 -11.33 20.79 -5.03
CA ALA A 66 -12.72 20.49 -4.72
C ALA A 66 -12.84 19.44 -3.59
N LEU A 67 -12.08 18.35 -3.70
CA LEU A 67 -11.98 17.32 -2.64
C LEU A 67 -11.46 17.89 -1.32
N GLY A 68 -10.36 18.64 -1.32
CA GLY A 68 -9.78 19.22 -0.10
C GLY A 68 -10.74 20.17 0.62
N THR A 69 -11.44 21.01 -0.15
CA THR A 69 -12.46 21.94 0.37
C THR A 69 -13.67 21.20 0.94
N ARG A 70 -14.17 20.18 0.22
CA ARG A 70 -15.30 19.35 0.68
C ARG A 70 -14.95 18.60 1.96
N LEU A 71 -13.74 18.06 2.06
CA LEU A 71 -13.29 17.37 3.27
C LEU A 71 -13.18 18.36 4.44
N LYS A 72 -12.56 19.54 4.27
CA LYS A 72 -12.52 20.55 5.33
C LYS A 72 -13.90 20.89 5.89
N ASP A 73 -14.92 21.03 5.03
CA ASP A 73 -16.30 21.26 5.47
C ASP A 73 -16.89 20.07 6.25
N LEU A 74 -16.72 18.84 5.76
CA LEU A 74 -17.20 17.64 6.44
C LEU A 74 -16.55 17.45 7.82
N PHE A 75 -15.22 17.59 7.91
CA PHE A 75 -14.50 17.49 9.17
C PHE A 75 -14.82 18.65 10.11
N GLY A 76 -15.00 19.88 9.58
CA GLY A 76 -15.43 21.04 10.37
C GLY A 76 -16.84 20.91 10.95
N ARG A 77 -17.71 20.12 10.32
CA ARG A 77 -19.07 19.79 10.80
C ARG A 77 -19.14 18.53 11.66
N ASN A 78 -18.01 17.99 12.12
CA ASN A 78 -17.91 16.72 12.85
C ASN A 78 -18.46 15.49 12.09
N LYS A 79 -18.57 15.57 10.76
CA LYS A 79 -19.02 14.47 9.89
C LYS A 79 -17.84 13.57 9.49
N PHE A 80 -17.12 13.05 10.49
CA PHE A 80 -15.87 12.30 10.30
C PHE A 80 -16.04 11.05 9.44
N VAL A 81 -17.11 10.27 9.67
CA VAL A 81 -17.38 9.03 8.92
C VAL A 81 -17.63 9.34 7.45
N GLU A 82 -18.46 10.33 7.16
CA GLU A 82 -18.72 10.78 5.78
C GLU A 82 -17.43 11.31 5.14
N GLY A 83 -16.63 12.09 5.86
CA GLY A 83 -15.34 12.59 5.37
C GLY A 83 -14.36 11.48 5.00
N ILE A 84 -14.23 10.44 5.83
CA ILE A 84 -13.39 9.27 5.55
C ILE A 84 -13.91 8.51 4.32
N ILE A 85 -15.23 8.27 4.25
CA ILE A 85 -15.85 7.60 3.11
C ILE A 85 -15.59 8.40 1.81
N THR A 86 -15.81 9.71 1.82
CA THR A 86 -15.54 10.60 0.69
C THR A 86 -14.07 10.54 0.27
N LEU A 87 -13.14 10.65 1.22
CA LEU A 87 -11.70 10.59 0.95
C LEU A 87 -11.27 9.26 0.31
N LEU A 88 -11.88 8.15 0.75
CA LEU A 88 -11.57 6.82 0.23
C LEU A 88 -12.21 6.54 -1.14
N ASN A 89 -13.29 7.27 -1.47
CA ASN A 89 -14.08 7.10 -2.69
C ASN A 89 -13.65 8.03 -3.84
N GLU A 90 -13.26 9.27 -3.57
CA GLU A 90 -12.94 10.28 -4.60
C GLU A 90 -11.50 10.16 -5.12
N ARG A 91 -11.13 8.94 -5.49
CA ARG A 91 -9.79 8.58 -5.96
C ARG A 91 -9.45 9.13 -7.34
N HIS A 92 -10.42 9.63 -8.11
CA HIS A 92 -10.17 10.16 -9.45
C HIS A 92 -9.63 11.59 -9.42
N GLU A 93 -9.96 12.34 -8.35
CA GLU A 93 -9.45 13.69 -8.13
C GLU A 93 -8.02 13.67 -7.56
N GLN A 94 -7.67 12.60 -6.82
CA GLN A 94 -6.35 12.40 -6.24
C GLN A 94 -5.32 11.95 -7.28
N LYS A 95 -4.64 12.90 -7.91
CA LYS A 95 -3.51 12.64 -8.83
C LYS A 95 -2.19 12.71 -8.07
N GLU A 96 -1.16 11.97 -8.50
CA GLU A 96 0.21 12.17 -7.98
C GLU A 96 0.38 11.90 -6.47
N LEU A 97 -0.15 10.77 -6.01
CA LEU A 97 -0.01 10.30 -4.63
C LEU A 97 1.47 9.98 -4.30
N VAL A 98 1.94 10.35 -3.09
CA VAL A 98 3.37 10.29 -2.73
C VAL A 98 3.83 8.86 -2.49
N MET A 99 3.06 8.09 -1.72
CA MET A 99 3.37 6.70 -1.40
C MET A 99 3.14 5.78 -2.60
N ARG A 100 2.27 6.19 -3.55
CA ARG A 100 1.97 5.45 -4.79
C ARG A 100 2.76 6.02 -5.96
N GLY A 101 4.07 6.17 -5.75
CA GLY A 101 5.03 6.61 -6.75
C GLY A 101 6.21 5.66 -6.82
N VAL A 102 6.86 5.60 -7.99
CA VAL A 102 8.04 4.76 -8.21
C VAL A 102 9.15 5.07 -7.21
N LEU A 103 9.39 6.35 -6.90
CA LEU A 103 10.45 6.73 -5.96
C LEU A 103 10.17 6.22 -4.54
N PHE A 104 8.92 6.32 -4.09
CA PHE A 104 8.54 5.78 -2.78
C PHE A 104 8.71 4.26 -2.74
N LEU A 105 8.34 3.58 -3.83
CA LEU A 105 8.43 2.13 -3.90
C LEU A 105 9.90 1.64 -3.90
N LEU A 106 10.82 2.39 -4.53
CA LEU A 106 12.27 2.15 -4.43
C LEU A 106 12.77 2.31 -2.98
N VAL A 107 12.37 3.40 -2.31
CA VAL A 107 12.73 3.63 -0.90
C VAL A 107 12.17 2.53 -0.01
N TRP A 108 10.89 2.16 -0.21
CA TRP A 108 10.25 1.07 0.51
C TRP A 108 11.01 -0.25 0.30
N MET A 109 11.46 -0.59 -0.91
CA MET A 109 12.24 -1.81 -1.15
C MET A 109 13.56 -1.83 -0.37
N ILE A 110 14.29 -0.71 -0.33
CA ILE A 110 15.52 -0.59 0.46
C ILE A 110 15.21 -0.78 1.95
N MET A 111 14.18 -0.12 2.45
CA MET A 111 13.74 -0.22 3.85
C MET A 111 13.25 -1.63 4.20
N ALA A 112 12.56 -2.29 3.27
CA ALA A 112 12.09 -3.67 3.42
C ALA A 112 13.26 -4.65 3.52
N LEU A 113 14.27 -4.50 2.66
CA LEU A 113 15.48 -5.31 2.73
C LEU A 113 16.19 -5.14 4.09
N LEU A 114 16.41 -3.89 4.52
CA LEU A 114 17.02 -3.61 5.82
C LEU A 114 16.19 -4.15 6.99
N THR A 115 14.86 -4.10 6.89
CA THR A 115 13.97 -4.63 7.92
C THR A 115 14.09 -6.15 8.02
N VAL A 116 14.13 -6.84 6.88
CA VAL A 116 14.32 -8.29 6.84
C VAL A 116 15.68 -8.67 7.44
N THR A 117 16.76 -7.98 7.07
CA THR A 117 18.12 -8.37 7.47
C THR A 117 18.50 -7.94 8.88
N SER A 118 17.96 -6.83 9.37
CA SER A 118 18.54 -6.12 10.52
C SER A 118 17.55 -5.84 11.65
N VAL A 119 16.25 -6.13 11.48
CA VAL A 119 15.23 -5.85 12.49
C VAL A 119 14.67 -7.15 13.06
N SER A 120 14.76 -7.30 14.38
CA SER A 120 14.20 -8.44 15.13
C SER A 120 12.74 -8.25 15.56
N SER A 121 12.23 -7.02 15.53
CA SER A 121 10.86 -6.72 15.96
C SER A 121 9.82 -7.31 14.99
N SER A 122 9.02 -8.25 15.49
CA SER A 122 7.89 -8.86 14.78
C SER A 122 6.90 -7.81 14.26
N PHE A 123 6.61 -6.80 15.08
CA PHE A 123 5.73 -5.68 14.70
C PHE A 123 6.30 -4.88 13.53
N ALA A 124 7.57 -4.48 13.58
CA ALA A 124 8.18 -3.68 12.51
C ALA A 124 8.26 -4.45 11.18
N ARG A 125 8.57 -5.76 11.25
CA ARG A 125 8.54 -6.67 10.10
C ARG A 125 7.14 -6.77 9.50
N GLY A 126 6.13 -7.00 10.34
CA GLY A 126 4.74 -7.00 9.93
C GLY A 126 4.34 -5.68 9.28
N PHE A 127 4.66 -4.55 9.90
CA PHE A 127 4.39 -3.21 9.39
C PHE A 127 4.97 -2.98 7.99
N MET A 128 6.23 -3.37 7.78
CA MET A 128 6.87 -3.21 6.48
C MET A 128 6.26 -4.13 5.41
N LEU A 129 5.87 -5.36 5.77
CA LEU A 129 5.10 -6.25 4.92
C LEU A 129 3.75 -5.63 4.55
N GLY A 130 3.01 -5.09 5.51
CA GLY A 130 1.70 -4.47 5.29
C GLY A 130 1.73 -3.34 4.27
N ILE A 131 2.74 -2.46 4.36
CA ILE A 131 2.98 -1.41 3.35
C ILE A 131 3.21 -2.04 1.98
N GLY A 132 4.09 -3.05 1.91
CA GLY A 132 4.42 -3.74 0.67
C GLY A 132 3.20 -4.39 0.00
N VAL A 133 2.37 -5.09 0.78
CA VAL A 133 1.15 -5.73 0.29
C VAL A 133 0.23 -4.71 -0.36
N HIS A 134 -0.01 -3.56 0.29
CA HIS A 134 -0.87 -2.52 -0.28
C HIS A 134 -0.29 -1.96 -1.58
N LEU A 135 0.99 -1.58 -1.57
CA LEU A 135 1.64 -0.94 -2.71
C LEU A 135 1.74 -1.87 -3.92
N VAL A 136 2.19 -3.11 -3.72
CA VAL A 136 2.37 -4.08 -4.80
C VAL A 136 1.02 -4.51 -5.35
N PHE A 137 0.02 -4.68 -4.49
CA PHE A 137 -1.34 -4.94 -4.95
C PHE A 137 -1.88 -3.79 -5.82
N ASP A 138 -1.80 -2.54 -5.37
CA ASP A 138 -2.28 -1.40 -6.16
C ASP A 138 -1.47 -1.25 -7.46
N LEU A 139 -0.15 -1.49 -7.44
CA LEU A 139 0.71 -1.46 -8.63
C LEU A 139 0.27 -2.50 -9.68
N ILE A 140 0.10 -3.76 -9.26
CA ILE A 140 -0.35 -4.84 -10.14
C ILE A 140 -1.76 -4.57 -10.65
N TYR A 141 -2.67 -4.17 -9.74
CA TYR A 141 -4.04 -3.88 -10.11
C TYR A 141 -4.12 -2.75 -11.14
N ASP A 142 -3.42 -1.63 -10.90
CA ASP A 142 -3.45 -0.49 -11.80
C ASP A 142 -2.76 -0.85 -13.14
N TYR A 143 -1.69 -1.66 -13.14
CA TYR A 143 -1.04 -2.13 -14.36
C TYR A 143 -2.00 -2.90 -15.29
N PHE A 144 -2.80 -3.81 -14.74
CA PHE A 144 -3.69 -4.68 -15.53
C PHE A 144 -5.09 -4.09 -15.78
N TRP A 145 -5.62 -3.29 -14.85
CA TRP A 145 -7.03 -2.84 -14.89
C TRP A 145 -7.20 -1.32 -14.96
N ASN A 146 -6.15 -0.50 -14.75
CA ASN A 146 -6.27 0.95 -14.74
C ASN A 146 -5.02 1.67 -15.27
N HIS A 147 -4.77 1.53 -16.58
CA HIS A 147 -3.58 2.09 -17.23
C HIS A 147 -3.39 3.60 -16.99
N GLY A 148 -4.47 4.39 -16.97
CA GLY A 148 -4.38 5.82 -16.70
C GLY A 148 -3.90 6.14 -15.27
N ARG A 149 -4.26 5.32 -14.27
CA ARG A 149 -3.67 5.42 -12.93
C ARG A 149 -2.27 4.87 -12.87
N PHE A 150 -1.99 3.81 -13.60
CA PHE A 150 -0.66 3.22 -13.63
C PHE A 150 0.38 4.22 -14.15
N ASP A 151 0.02 5.04 -15.14
CA ASP A 151 0.89 6.13 -15.62
C ASP A 151 1.25 7.14 -14.52
N LEU A 152 0.32 7.40 -13.60
CA LEU A 152 0.56 8.29 -12.47
C LEU A 152 1.63 7.74 -11.52
N TRP A 153 1.91 6.43 -11.45
CA TRP A 153 3.00 5.93 -10.60
C TRP A 153 4.37 6.52 -10.98
N PHE A 154 4.53 6.94 -12.24
CA PHE A 154 5.75 7.48 -12.80
C PHE A 154 5.77 9.02 -12.80
N TRP A 155 4.82 9.69 -12.13
CA TRP A 155 4.67 11.16 -12.15
C TRP A 155 5.94 11.92 -11.74
N GLN A 156 6.76 11.32 -10.87
CA GLN A 156 8.03 11.87 -10.39
C GLN A 156 9.15 11.80 -11.46
N ILE A 157 8.99 10.94 -12.45
CA ILE A 157 9.94 10.76 -13.55
C ILE A 157 9.57 11.74 -14.66
N LYS A 158 10.38 12.79 -14.81
CA LYS A 158 10.16 13.88 -15.78
C LYS A 158 10.49 13.50 -17.23
N ARG A 159 10.30 12.24 -17.61
CA ARG A 159 10.47 11.72 -18.97
C ARG A 159 9.38 10.72 -19.28
N GLU A 160 9.14 10.49 -20.57
CA GLU A 160 8.30 9.38 -20.99
C GLU A 160 8.97 8.05 -20.62
N VAL A 161 8.19 7.18 -19.99
CA VAL A 161 8.59 5.82 -19.62
C VAL A 161 7.93 4.87 -20.60
N SER A 162 8.74 4.11 -21.32
CA SER A 162 8.26 3.15 -22.31
C SER A 162 7.43 2.03 -21.67
N GLN A 163 6.57 1.39 -22.46
CA GLN A 163 5.77 0.26 -21.98
C GLN A 163 6.62 -0.93 -21.54
N GLU A 164 7.79 -1.11 -22.17
CA GLU A 164 8.73 -2.16 -21.77
C GLU A 164 9.34 -1.88 -20.40
N GLU A 165 9.80 -0.65 -20.15
CA GLU A 165 10.32 -0.25 -18.83
C GLU A 165 9.26 -0.42 -17.74
N LYS A 166 8.03 0.00 -18.02
CA LYS A 166 6.88 -0.17 -17.13
C LYS A 166 6.61 -1.63 -16.78
N ARG A 167 6.62 -2.52 -17.78
CA ARG A 167 6.44 -3.96 -17.58
C ARG A 167 7.55 -4.54 -16.70
N TRP A 168 8.81 -4.24 -17.02
CA TRP A 168 9.95 -4.72 -16.25
C TRP A 168 9.93 -4.21 -14.80
N PHE A 169 9.51 -2.96 -14.60
CA PHE A 169 9.33 -2.40 -13.27
C PHE A 169 8.34 -3.22 -12.44
N VAL A 170 7.15 -3.51 -12.97
CA VAL A 170 6.13 -4.32 -12.26
C VAL A 170 6.65 -5.72 -11.95
N ILE A 171 7.32 -6.38 -12.91
CA ILE A 171 7.90 -7.71 -12.71
C ILE A 171 8.96 -7.69 -11.60
N LEU A 172 9.92 -6.77 -11.68
CA LEU A 172 11.01 -6.66 -10.70
C LEU A 172 10.47 -6.43 -9.30
N VAL A 173 9.55 -5.48 -9.15
CA VAL A 173 8.91 -5.15 -7.87
C VAL A 173 8.15 -6.35 -7.31
N SER A 174 7.38 -7.04 -8.14
CA SER A 174 6.58 -8.20 -7.72
C SER A 174 7.46 -9.36 -7.26
N VAL A 175 8.54 -9.64 -8.01
CA VAL A 175 9.52 -10.69 -7.65
C VAL A 175 10.24 -10.33 -6.36
N MET A 176 10.76 -9.10 -6.25
CA MET A 176 11.44 -8.64 -5.03
C MET A 176 10.52 -8.67 -3.82
N PHE A 177 9.27 -8.22 -3.96
CA PHE A 177 8.27 -8.32 -2.90
C PHE A 177 8.01 -9.76 -2.50
N GLY A 178 7.83 -10.68 -3.46
CA GLY A 178 7.64 -12.11 -3.17
C GLY A 178 8.80 -12.70 -2.36
N LEU A 179 10.04 -12.38 -2.74
CA LEU A 179 11.23 -12.81 -2.00
C LEU A 179 11.27 -12.21 -0.58
N LEU A 180 10.99 -10.92 -0.43
CA LEU A 180 10.97 -10.25 0.88
C LEU A 180 9.83 -10.76 1.78
N ALA A 181 8.65 -10.99 1.20
CA ALA A 181 7.46 -11.45 1.92
C ALA A 181 7.69 -12.79 2.64
N LEU A 182 8.44 -13.70 2.03
CA LEU A 182 8.79 -14.99 2.63
C LEU A 182 9.77 -14.86 3.81
N ASN A 183 10.49 -13.75 3.91
CA ASN A 183 11.51 -13.51 4.92
C ASN A 183 11.08 -12.57 6.06
N PHE A 184 9.89 -11.96 5.97
CA PHE A 184 9.29 -11.19 7.06
C PHE A 184 8.81 -12.08 8.21
#